data_AF-A0A5K1ITH1-F1
#
_entry.id   AF-A0A5K1ITH1-F1
#
_cell.length_a   1.000
_cell.length_b   1.000
_cell.length_c   1.000
_cell.angle_alpha   90.00
_cell.angle_beta   90.00
_cell.angle_gamma   90.00
#
_symmetry.space_group_name_H-M   'P 1'
#
loop_
_entity.id
_entity.type
_entity.pdbx_description
1 polymer ?
#
loop_
_entity_poly.entity_id
_entity_poly.type
_entity_poly.pdbx_seq_one_letter_code
_entity_poly.pdbx_strand_id
1 'polypeptide(L)'
;MIRVATLSLIRVQAVSRFEALTSRPVRGDAQRSFTARSLAADALVLGLGTLTVLILMRAVAGAVAPIAPAGVPARISLDPALLPLYAARSVLRMLVALACSFVFALAYGLACARSRRLCSILLPLLDVLQSVPVLGFLSATVTVWLALFPGSMLGVEAASIFAIFTSQAWNMALSFYQSLAGEPAELDEMARSFRLTRWQRFWTLDVPFGLQQLIWNAMMSMGGAWFFLSASEFISVNGRTMALPGIGSFAALAAEAGRMDLVGLSALAMCAVILALDILLWRPLTAWSERLQGSSDGRRSLVLEVLRSSSVAGAMRRAMRVLAELLNRVMGRLLGRTGICPWWELRVRALAGRVAVPRVVRAIRGRTGLDRALGILAAIALGSACVMLASHAGFGYRELGDVLGLGAVTFARVAVVTALCSLIWVPVGVKIGMNARLMRVAQPLVQLVASFPVSLLFPWLVLAMARAGIGLGMGSLLLMALGSQWYILFNVIAAASAVPAELRELADIMRMSAGQRWRQVYLPAVAGAWVSGALATAGGAWNASVVAEVVGTGANAVSTLGLGSYIAAATTTGDAVHAAAGIAVMCALVVLTNVLVWKPLQNLAARRFALN
;
A
#
# COMPACT_ATOMS: atom_id res chain seq x y z
N MET A 1 45.30 -2.00 6.16
CA MET A 1 44.86 -1.10 7.26
C MET A 1 43.43 -0.58 7.07
N ILE A 2 42.99 -0.17 5.87
CA ILE A 2 41.61 0.30 5.61
C ILE A 2 40.55 -0.79 5.91
N ARG A 3 40.76 -2.05 5.53
CA ARG A 3 39.85 -3.17 5.89
C ARG A 3 39.72 -3.41 7.41
N VAL A 4 40.75 -3.12 8.20
CA VAL A 4 40.72 -3.30 9.67
C VAL A 4 40.00 -2.12 10.32
N ALA A 5 40.14 -0.91 9.77
CA ALA A 5 39.39 0.27 10.20
C ALA A 5 37.88 0.15 9.89
N THR A 6 37.50 -0.34 8.70
CA THR A 6 36.10 -0.58 8.33
C THR A 6 35.46 -1.68 9.20
N LEU A 7 36.19 -2.75 9.50
CA LEU A 7 35.73 -3.80 10.42
C LEU A 7 35.59 -3.29 11.86
N SER A 8 36.44 -2.36 12.31
CA SER A 8 36.34 -1.75 13.64
C SER A 8 35.13 -0.82 13.78
N LEU A 9 34.80 -0.03 12.74
CA LEU A 9 33.62 0.85 12.71
C LEU A 9 32.31 0.06 12.64
N ILE A 10 32.26 -1.01 11.85
CA ILE A 10 31.11 -1.93 11.79
C ILE A 10 30.95 -2.67 13.12
N ARG A 11 32.04 -3.06 13.78
CA ARG A 11 32.01 -3.71 15.10
C ARG A 11 31.51 -2.76 16.18
N VAL A 12 31.91 -1.49 16.17
CA VAL A 12 31.41 -0.49 17.14
C VAL A 12 29.93 -0.15 16.89
N GLN A 13 29.47 -0.07 15.64
CA GLN A 13 28.06 0.15 15.33
C GLN A 13 27.18 -1.09 15.56
N ALA A 14 27.69 -2.30 15.31
CA ALA A 14 26.98 -3.54 15.59
C ALA A 14 26.91 -3.82 17.10
N VAL A 15 27.99 -3.54 17.85
CA VAL A 15 28.01 -3.65 19.31
C VAL A 15 27.14 -2.58 19.95
N SER A 16 27.12 -1.33 19.47
CA SER A 16 26.20 -0.31 19.99
C SER A 16 24.73 -0.60 19.64
N ARG A 17 24.45 -1.16 18.46
CA ARG A 17 23.11 -1.66 18.09
C ARG A 17 22.68 -2.85 18.93
N PHE A 18 23.60 -3.77 19.25
CA PHE A 18 23.32 -4.93 20.08
C PHE A 18 23.24 -4.56 21.57
N GLU A 19 24.06 -3.64 22.05
CA GLU A 19 23.95 -3.02 23.38
C GLU A 19 22.67 -2.20 23.49
N ALA A 20 22.20 -1.46 22.48
CA ALA A 20 20.89 -0.82 22.53
C ALA A 20 19.72 -1.84 22.62
N LEU A 21 19.91 -3.05 22.08
CA LEU A 21 18.94 -4.15 22.13
C LEU A 21 19.06 -5.03 23.39
N THR A 22 20.20 -5.00 24.10
CA THR A 22 20.49 -5.86 25.27
C THR A 22 20.76 -5.09 26.57
N SER A 23 21.12 -3.81 26.49
CA SER A 23 21.23 -2.89 27.63
C SER A 23 19.83 -2.52 28.11
N ARG A 24 19.40 -3.33 29.07
CA ARG A 24 18.37 -2.95 30.04
C ARG A 24 18.73 -1.58 30.65
N PRO A 25 17.87 -0.54 30.57
CA PRO A 25 17.84 0.43 31.63
C PRO A 25 17.10 -0.23 32.81
N VAL A 26 17.82 -1.01 33.61
CA VAL A 26 17.33 -1.53 34.92
C VAL A 26 17.68 -0.60 36.07
N ARG A 27 18.19 0.61 35.82
CA ARG A 27 18.35 1.62 36.86
C ARG A 27 17.28 2.70 36.73
N GLY A 28 16.24 2.57 37.56
CA GLY A 28 15.28 3.64 37.85
C GLY A 28 13.79 3.28 37.97
N ASP A 29 13.42 2.00 38.16
CA ASP A 29 11.99 1.62 38.34
C ASP A 29 11.52 1.59 39.81
N ALA A 30 12.36 2.01 40.76
CA ALA A 30 11.96 2.22 42.15
C ALA A 30 11.77 3.71 42.41
N GLN A 31 10.54 4.11 42.78
CA GLN A 31 10.09 5.48 43.09
C GLN A 31 9.85 6.41 41.89
N ARG A 32 8.79 6.15 41.11
CA ARG A 32 8.09 7.23 40.40
C ARG A 32 6.86 7.62 41.23
N SER A 33 6.98 8.73 41.95
CA SER A 33 5.85 9.40 42.60
C SER A 33 4.73 9.63 41.58
N PHE A 34 3.50 9.27 41.92
CA PHE A 34 2.30 9.70 41.20
C PHE A 34 2.30 11.22 41.14
N THR A 35 2.69 11.79 40.01
CA THR A 35 2.67 13.24 39.80
C THR A 35 1.34 13.60 39.17
N ALA A 36 0.81 14.80 39.42
CA ALA A 36 -0.43 15.27 38.80
C ALA A 36 -0.40 15.14 37.25
N ARG A 37 0.79 15.23 36.64
CA ARG A 37 1.03 14.98 35.21
C ARG A 37 0.82 13.52 34.79
N SER A 38 1.20 12.53 35.60
CA SER A 38 0.95 11.12 35.27
C SER A 38 -0.52 10.74 35.43
N LEU A 39 -1.21 11.31 36.43
CA LEU A 39 -2.65 11.16 36.63
C LEU A 39 -3.48 11.79 35.50
N ALA A 40 -3.10 12.99 35.06
CA ALA A 40 -3.75 13.64 33.91
C ALA A 40 -3.51 12.87 32.60
N ALA A 41 -2.29 12.34 32.40
CA ALA A 41 -1.99 11.46 31.26
C ALA A 41 -2.79 10.15 31.31
N ASP A 42 -2.91 9.53 32.50
CA ASP A 42 -3.69 8.31 32.69
C ASP A 42 -5.20 8.56 32.47
N ALA A 43 -5.75 9.68 32.97
CA ALA A 43 -7.14 10.07 32.72
C ALA A 43 -7.42 10.35 31.24
N LEU A 44 -6.49 11.01 30.53
CA LEU A 44 -6.60 11.25 29.09
C LEU A 44 -6.55 9.93 28.29
N VAL A 45 -5.60 9.05 28.61
CA VAL A 45 -5.45 7.75 27.91
C VAL A 45 -6.66 6.85 28.18
N LEU A 46 -7.15 6.79 29.41
CA LEU A 46 -8.33 6.01 29.76
C LEU A 46 -9.59 6.62 29.15
N GLY A 47 -9.80 7.93 29.25
CA GLY A 47 -10.97 8.60 28.67
C GLY A 47 -11.03 8.48 27.15
N LEU A 48 -9.92 8.75 26.45
CA LEU A 48 -9.83 8.61 25.00
C LEU A 48 -9.92 7.14 24.56
N GLY A 49 -9.33 6.23 25.35
CA GLY A 49 -9.42 4.79 25.15
C GLY A 49 -10.85 4.27 25.30
N THR A 50 -11.58 4.67 26.34
CA THR A 50 -12.99 4.32 26.55
C THR A 50 -13.86 4.89 25.44
N LEU A 51 -13.67 6.15 25.04
CA LEU A 51 -14.39 6.76 23.93
C LEU A 51 -14.15 5.98 22.62
N THR A 52 -12.90 5.60 22.35
CA THR A 52 -12.55 4.79 21.18
C THR A 52 -13.21 3.42 21.24
N VAL A 53 -13.18 2.73 22.40
CA VAL A 53 -13.86 1.44 22.59
C VAL A 53 -15.37 1.57 22.39
N LEU A 54 -16.02 2.62 22.90
CA LEU A 54 -17.45 2.84 22.71
C LEU A 54 -17.82 3.10 21.24
N ILE A 55 -17.01 3.89 20.53
CA ILE A 55 -17.16 4.13 19.09
C ILE A 55 -16.98 2.82 18.31
N LEU A 56 -15.96 2.03 18.65
CA LEU A 56 -15.70 0.72 18.06
C LEU A 56 -16.84 -0.25 18.33
N MET A 57 -17.36 -0.31 19.56
CA MET A 57 -18.50 -1.16 19.92
C MET A 57 -19.75 -0.80 19.11
N ARG A 58 -20.06 0.50 18.95
CA ARG A 58 -21.17 0.94 18.10
C ARG A 58 -20.95 0.61 16.62
N ALA A 59 -19.73 0.76 16.12
CA ALA A 59 -19.39 0.44 14.75
C ALA A 59 -19.48 -1.07 14.46
N VAL A 60 -18.99 -1.90 15.39
CA VAL A 60 -19.06 -3.37 15.31
C VAL A 60 -20.50 -3.86 15.46
N ALA A 61 -21.28 -3.32 16.38
CA ALA A 61 -22.69 -3.68 16.54
C ALA A 61 -23.49 -3.43 15.24
N GLY A 62 -23.24 -2.31 14.57
CA GLY A 62 -23.83 -2.01 13.26
C GLY A 62 -23.32 -2.89 12.11
N ALA A 63 -22.16 -3.55 12.27
CA ALA A 63 -21.59 -4.45 11.27
C ALA A 63 -22.14 -5.89 11.41
N VAL A 64 -22.48 -6.32 12.62
CA VAL A 64 -23.06 -7.66 12.87
C VAL A 64 -24.60 -7.66 12.73
N ALA A 65 -25.21 -6.48 12.59
CA ALA A 65 -26.65 -6.31 12.49
C ALA A 65 -27.29 -7.20 11.40
N PRO A 66 -28.49 -7.77 11.65
CA PRO A 66 -29.19 -8.56 10.65
C PRO A 66 -29.60 -7.68 9.47
N ILE A 67 -29.57 -8.26 8.27
CA ILE A 67 -30.06 -7.61 7.05
C ILE A 67 -31.59 -7.54 7.16
N ALA A 68 -32.15 -6.36 6.91
CA ALA A 68 -33.59 -6.18 6.89
C ALA A 68 -34.25 -7.07 5.82
N PRO A 69 -35.55 -7.42 5.93
CA PRO A 69 -36.26 -8.22 4.91
C PRO A 69 -36.17 -7.62 3.50
N ALA A 70 -36.04 -6.29 3.40
CA ALA A 70 -35.85 -5.55 2.15
C ALA A 70 -34.43 -5.65 1.55
N GLY A 71 -33.51 -6.39 2.18
CA GLY A 71 -32.12 -6.50 1.78
C GLY A 71 -31.23 -5.37 2.34
N VAL A 72 -30.02 -5.28 1.81
CA VAL A 72 -29.05 -4.25 2.18
C VAL A 72 -29.54 -2.91 1.60
N PRO A 73 -29.61 -1.83 2.39
CA PRO A 73 -30.14 -0.56 1.92
C PRO A 73 -29.27 0.05 0.81
N ALA A 74 -29.90 0.57 -0.23
CA ALA A 74 -29.23 1.28 -1.32
C ALA A 74 -28.95 2.76 -0.99
N ARG A 75 -29.53 3.29 0.10
CA ARG A 75 -29.39 4.69 0.54
C ARG A 75 -29.14 4.75 2.03
N ILE A 76 -28.34 5.73 2.46
CA ILE A 76 -28.15 6.10 3.86
C ILE A 76 -28.69 7.51 4.11
N SER A 77 -28.94 7.85 5.39
CA SER A 77 -29.38 9.21 5.74
C SER A 77 -28.27 10.22 5.45
N LEU A 78 -28.64 11.32 4.79
CA LEU A 78 -27.78 12.47 4.49
C LEU A 78 -27.81 13.55 5.58
N ASP A 79 -28.25 13.21 6.80
CA ASP A 79 -28.20 14.09 7.96
C ASP A 79 -26.73 14.36 8.36
N PRO A 80 -26.27 15.64 8.34
CA PRO A 80 -24.94 16.03 8.80
C PRO A 80 -24.57 15.54 10.20
N ALA A 81 -25.55 15.38 11.10
CA ALA A 81 -25.31 14.92 12.48
C ALA A 81 -24.76 13.49 12.55
N LEU A 82 -25.01 12.67 11.52
CA LEU A 82 -24.52 11.29 11.43
C LEU A 82 -23.11 11.18 10.84
N LEU A 83 -22.57 12.27 10.28
CA LEU A 83 -21.27 12.26 9.63
C LEU A 83 -20.11 11.84 10.55
N PRO A 84 -20.05 12.21 11.85
CA PRO A 84 -19.03 11.68 12.76
C PRO A 84 -19.10 10.17 12.96
N LEU A 85 -20.31 9.59 12.98
CA LEU A 85 -20.50 8.14 13.09
C LEU A 85 -20.08 7.44 11.78
N TYR A 86 -20.45 8.00 10.63
CA TYR A 86 -19.99 7.51 9.34
C TYR A 86 -18.47 7.57 9.20
N ALA A 87 -17.85 8.66 9.66
CA ALA A 87 -16.40 8.81 9.74
C ALA A 87 -15.75 7.71 10.58
N ALA A 88 -16.29 7.44 11.76
CA ALA A 88 -15.79 6.37 12.62
C ALA A 88 -15.87 4.99 11.95
N ARG A 89 -16.97 4.67 11.25
CA ARG A 89 -17.11 3.40 10.53
C ARG A 89 -16.14 3.27 9.37
N SER A 90 -15.95 4.32 8.58
CA SER A 90 -14.93 4.35 7.51
C SER A 90 -13.52 4.16 8.06
N VAL A 91 -13.18 4.86 9.15
CA VAL A 91 -11.88 4.71 9.83
C VAL A 91 -11.68 3.29 10.34
N LEU A 92 -12.71 2.68 10.94
CA LEU A 92 -12.63 1.30 11.41
C LEU A 92 -12.32 0.32 10.26
N ARG A 93 -13.07 0.40 9.16
CA ARG A 93 -12.80 -0.44 7.97
C ARG A 93 -11.36 -0.28 7.49
N MET A 94 -10.90 0.98 7.42
CA MET A 94 -9.55 1.33 6.99
C MET A 94 -8.47 0.75 7.91
N LEU A 95 -8.65 0.82 9.22
CA LEU A 95 -7.71 0.28 10.21
C LEU A 95 -7.69 -1.25 10.22
N VAL A 96 -8.84 -1.91 10.07
CA VAL A 96 -8.93 -3.38 9.95
C VAL A 96 -8.22 -3.85 8.68
N ALA A 97 -8.51 -3.21 7.55
CA ALA A 97 -7.84 -3.49 6.29
C ALA A 97 -6.32 -3.27 6.37
N LEU A 98 -5.89 -2.20 7.05
CA LEU A 98 -4.47 -1.90 7.25
C LEU A 98 -3.79 -2.96 8.12
N ALA A 99 -4.44 -3.41 9.20
CA ALA A 99 -3.93 -4.49 10.03
C ALA A 99 -3.76 -5.80 9.25
N CYS A 100 -4.76 -6.18 8.46
CA CYS A 100 -4.68 -7.32 7.54
C CYS A 100 -3.54 -7.15 6.52
N SER A 101 -3.37 -5.94 5.96
CA SER A 101 -2.31 -5.60 5.02
C SER A 101 -0.91 -5.70 5.63
N PHE A 102 -0.74 -5.30 6.90
CA PHE A 102 0.50 -5.49 7.64
C PHE A 102 0.84 -6.96 7.83
N VAL A 103 -0.12 -7.77 8.27
CA VAL A 103 0.08 -9.22 8.46
C VAL A 103 0.44 -9.87 7.12
N PHE A 104 -0.30 -9.54 6.06
CA PHE A 104 0.00 -10.01 4.72
C PHE A 104 1.39 -9.59 4.27
N ALA A 105 1.76 -8.31 4.38
CA ALA A 105 3.06 -7.80 3.94
C ALA A 105 4.23 -8.47 4.67
N LEU A 106 4.12 -8.63 5.99
CA LEU A 106 5.14 -9.31 6.80
C LEU A 106 5.28 -10.77 6.39
N ALA A 107 4.18 -11.51 6.26
CA ALA A 107 4.22 -12.93 5.90
C ALA A 107 4.70 -13.15 4.45
N TYR A 108 4.10 -12.43 3.50
CA TYR A 108 4.37 -12.54 2.07
C TYR A 108 5.78 -12.08 1.72
N GLY A 109 6.18 -10.91 2.23
CA GLY A 109 7.51 -10.34 2.01
C GLY A 109 8.62 -11.21 2.61
N LEU A 110 8.42 -11.72 3.83
CA LEU A 110 9.35 -12.66 4.47
C LEU A 110 9.48 -13.97 3.67
N ALA A 111 8.35 -14.54 3.24
CA ALA A 111 8.33 -15.77 2.46
C ALA A 111 9.12 -15.64 1.15
N CYS A 112 8.96 -14.51 0.45
CA CYS A 112 9.74 -14.20 -0.75
C CYS A 112 11.23 -14.02 -0.42
N ALA A 113 11.56 -13.19 0.57
CA ALA A 113 12.94 -12.87 0.91
C ALA A 113 13.75 -14.09 1.37
N ARG A 114 13.12 -15.03 2.08
CA ARG A 114 13.81 -16.19 2.68
C ARG A 114 13.78 -17.46 1.82
N SER A 115 12.97 -17.52 0.76
CA SER A 115 12.90 -18.69 -0.11
C SER A 115 12.91 -18.30 -1.58
N ARG A 116 14.00 -18.67 -2.28
CA ARG A 116 14.13 -18.45 -3.73
C ARG A 116 13.00 -19.10 -4.55
N ARG A 117 12.48 -20.24 -4.09
CA ARG A 117 11.37 -20.95 -4.76
C ARG A 117 10.04 -20.23 -4.58
N LEU A 118 9.77 -19.75 -3.36
CA LEU A 118 8.55 -18.97 -3.12
C LEU A 118 8.65 -17.66 -3.85
N CYS A 119 9.80 -17.00 -3.85
CA CYS A 119 9.94 -15.71 -4.50
C CYS A 119 9.74 -15.75 -6.02
N SER A 120 10.16 -16.84 -6.69
CA SER A 120 9.87 -17.03 -8.12
C SER A 120 8.39 -17.22 -8.45
N ILE A 121 7.53 -17.55 -7.48
CA ILE A 121 6.08 -17.73 -7.66
C ILE A 121 5.31 -16.50 -7.14
N LEU A 122 5.69 -16.04 -5.95
CA LEU A 122 5.03 -14.95 -5.24
C LEU A 122 5.25 -13.61 -5.95
N LEU A 123 6.44 -13.26 -6.44
CA LEU A 123 6.59 -11.96 -7.13
C LEU A 123 5.71 -11.84 -8.38
N PRO A 124 5.70 -12.82 -9.31
CA PRO A 124 4.78 -12.75 -10.44
C PRO A 124 3.30 -12.72 -10.03
N LEU A 125 2.92 -13.48 -8.99
CA LEU A 125 1.55 -13.47 -8.50
C LEU A 125 1.17 -12.10 -7.91
N LEU A 126 2.06 -11.50 -7.12
CA LEU A 126 1.89 -10.15 -6.59
C LEU A 126 1.76 -9.13 -7.73
N ASP A 127 2.59 -9.26 -8.77
CA ASP A 127 2.57 -8.42 -9.96
C ASP A 127 1.23 -8.51 -10.71
N VAL A 128 0.65 -9.71 -10.83
CA VAL A 128 -0.66 -9.91 -11.47
C VAL A 128 -1.77 -9.36 -10.57
N LEU A 129 -1.79 -9.71 -9.29
CA LEU A 129 -2.85 -9.33 -8.36
C LEU A 129 -2.91 -7.81 -8.15
N GLN A 130 -1.78 -7.11 -8.12
CA GLN A 130 -1.77 -5.65 -8.01
C GLN A 130 -2.29 -4.92 -9.25
N SER A 131 -2.39 -5.63 -10.37
CA SER A 131 -2.89 -5.10 -11.65
C SER A 131 -4.40 -5.20 -11.78
N VAL A 132 -5.04 -6.04 -10.95
CA VAL A 132 -6.50 -6.20 -10.95
C VAL A 132 -7.12 -4.99 -10.24
N PRO A 133 -8.08 -4.29 -10.88
CA PRO A 133 -8.73 -3.16 -10.26
C PRO A 133 -9.54 -3.57 -9.04
N VAL A 134 -9.61 -2.69 -8.04
CA VAL A 134 -10.39 -2.91 -6.80
C VAL A 134 -11.83 -3.32 -7.11
N LEU A 135 -12.46 -2.66 -8.11
CA LEU A 135 -13.81 -3.00 -8.55
C LEU A 135 -13.91 -4.41 -9.14
N GLY A 136 -12.86 -4.90 -9.80
CA GLY A 136 -12.78 -6.27 -10.31
C GLY A 136 -12.72 -7.31 -9.19
N PHE A 137 -11.92 -7.05 -8.15
CA PHE A 137 -11.93 -7.87 -6.93
C PHE A 137 -13.30 -7.86 -6.25
N LEU A 138 -13.92 -6.68 -6.16
CA LEU A 138 -15.22 -6.51 -5.52
C LEU A 138 -16.31 -7.30 -6.27
N SER A 139 -16.39 -7.15 -7.59
CA SER A 139 -17.34 -7.87 -8.43
C SER A 139 -17.22 -9.40 -8.26
N ALA A 140 -15.99 -9.91 -8.23
CA ALA A 140 -15.72 -11.34 -8.08
C ALA A 140 -15.95 -11.89 -6.66
N THR A 141 -15.82 -11.07 -5.62
CA THR A 141 -15.78 -11.55 -4.23
C THR A 141 -16.97 -11.13 -3.36
N VAL A 142 -17.77 -10.12 -3.74
CA VAL A 142 -18.94 -9.70 -2.97
C VAL A 142 -19.89 -10.87 -2.69
N THR A 143 -20.16 -11.71 -3.69
CA THR A 143 -21.01 -12.89 -3.55
C THR A 143 -20.45 -13.91 -2.55
N VAL A 144 -19.12 -14.10 -2.53
CA VAL A 144 -18.43 -14.98 -1.58
C VAL A 144 -18.64 -14.49 -0.15
N TRP A 145 -18.46 -13.19 0.10
CA TRP A 145 -18.65 -12.61 1.43
C TRP A 145 -20.10 -12.66 1.90
N LEU A 146 -21.05 -12.40 1.00
CA LEU A 146 -22.48 -12.52 1.29
C LEU A 146 -22.89 -13.96 1.58
N ALA A 147 -22.27 -14.95 0.92
CA ALA A 147 -22.51 -16.37 1.18
C ALA A 147 -21.88 -16.85 2.50
N LEU A 148 -20.73 -16.29 2.89
CA LEU A 148 -20.07 -16.62 4.16
C LEU A 148 -20.83 -16.06 5.38
N PHE A 149 -21.54 -14.95 5.22
CA PHE A 149 -22.29 -14.29 6.30
C PHE A 149 -23.75 -14.06 5.89
N PRO A 150 -24.54 -15.14 5.71
CA PRO A 150 -25.90 -15.03 5.22
C PRO A 150 -26.77 -14.24 6.21
N GLY A 151 -27.53 -13.28 5.70
CA GLY A 151 -28.47 -12.48 6.51
C GLY A 151 -27.82 -11.48 7.47
N SER A 152 -26.51 -11.24 7.40
CA SER A 152 -25.81 -10.25 8.24
C SER A 152 -25.13 -9.17 7.39
N MET A 153 -25.16 -7.91 7.88
CA MET A 153 -24.41 -6.81 7.26
C MET A 153 -22.90 -7.08 7.20
N LEU A 154 -22.41 -8.06 7.99
CA LEU A 154 -21.01 -8.43 8.05
C LEU A 154 -20.47 -8.89 6.69
N GLY A 155 -21.30 -9.51 5.85
CA GLY A 155 -20.89 -9.89 4.50
C GLY A 155 -20.52 -8.68 3.63
N VAL A 156 -21.33 -7.63 3.65
CA VAL A 156 -21.08 -6.39 2.89
C VAL A 156 -19.89 -5.63 3.50
N GLU A 157 -19.81 -5.59 4.83
CA GLU A 157 -18.69 -4.99 5.56
C GLU A 157 -17.36 -5.69 5.22
N ALA A 158 -17.35 -7.03 5.18
CA ALA A 158 -16.18 -7.82 4.82
C ALA A 158 -15.76 -7.60 3.35
N ALA A 159 -16.73 -7.48 2.43
CA ALA A 159 -16.44 -7.14 1.03
C ALA A 159 -15.80 -5.75 0.90
N SER A 160 -16.31 -4.75 1.64
CA SER A 160 -15.75 -3.41 1.70
C SER A 160 -14.32 -3.40 2.27
N ILE A 161 -14.11 -4.07 3.41
CA ILE A 161 -12.78 -4.21 4.04
C ILE A 161 -11.81 -4.93 3.10
N PHE A 162 -12.27 -5.97 2.39
CA PHE A 162 -11.45 -6.69 1.42
C PHE A 162 -11.04 -5.80 0.24
N ALA A 163 -11.96 -5.01 -0.30
CA ALA A 163 -11.66 -4.03 -1.33
C ALA A 163 -10.59 -3.02 -0.87
N ILE A 164 -10.73 -2.48 0.34
CA ILE A 164 -9.74 -1.58 0.95
C ILE A 164 -8.39 -2.31 1.13
N PHE A 165 -8.40 -3.53 1.67
CA PHE A 165 -7.21 -4.35 1.86
C PHE A 165 -6.43 -4.55 0.55
N THR A 166 -7.13 -4.89 -0.54
CA THR A 166 -6.46 -5.08 -1.85
C THR A 166 -5.79 -3.79 -2.34
N SER A 167 -6.34 -2.61 -2.04
CA SER A 167 -5.67 -1.35 -2.42
C SER A 167 -4.41 -1.04 -1.60
N GLN A 168 -4.24 -1.65 -0.43
CA GLN A 168 -3.14 -1.35 0.50
C GLN A 168 -2.00 -2.38 0.44
N ALA A 169 -2.36 -3.66 0.32
CA ALA A 169 -1.50 -4.80 0.64
C ALA A 169 -0.28 -4.94 -0.29
N TRP A 170 -0.44 -4.64 -1.59
CA TRP A 170 0.56 -4.96 -2.60
C TRP A 170 1.87 -4.19 -2.43
N ASN A 171 1.79 -2.86 -2.34
CA ASN A 171 2.94 -1.98 -2.18
C ASN A 171 3.66 -2.23 -0.83
N MET A 172 2.89 -2.54 0.22
CA MET A 172 3.46 -2.90 1.53
C MET A 172 4.23 -4.22 1.48
N ALA A 173 3.69 -5.25 0.83
CA ALA A 173 4.37 -6.54 0.69
C ALA A 173 5.66 -6.43 -0.15
N LEU A 174 5.59 -5.70 -1.27
CA LEU A 174 6.74 -5.49 -2.15
C LEU A 174 7.85 -4.69 -1.45
N SER A 175 7.50 -3.61 -0.75
CA SER A 175 8.48 -2.79 -0.02
C SER A 175 9.16 -3.57 1.10
N PHE A 176 8.42 -4.38 1.87
CA PHE A 176 9.03 -5.21 2.91
C PHE A 176 9.97 -6.28 2.32
N TYR A 177 9.55 -6.94 1.23
CA TYR A 177 10.43 -7.86 0.49
C TYR A 177 11.72 -7.17 0.03
N GLN A 178 11.61 -6.00 -0.61
CA GLN A 178 12.77 -5.25 -1.12
C GLN A 178 13.72 -4.84 0.00
N SER A 179 13.18 -4.41 1.14
CA SER A 179 14.00 -4.12 2.32
C SER A 179 14.76 -5.36 2.78
N LEU A 180 14.11 -6.50 2.94
CA LEU A 180 14.80 -7.73 3.36
C LEU A 180 15.79 -8.26 2.31
N ALA A 181 15.50 -8.06 1.03
CA ALA A 181 16.41 -8.45 -0.05
C ALA A 181 17.69 -7.60 -0.08
N GLY A 182 17.63 -6.36 0.44
CA GLY A 182 18.77 -5.45 0.60
C GLY A 182 19.53 -5.60 1.92
N GLU A 183 19.22 -6.61 2.73
CA GLU A 183 19.92 -6.90 3.99
C GLU A 183 21.41 -7.25 3.72
N PRO A 184 22.38 -6.57 4.36
CA PRO A 184 23.79 -6.90 4.26
C PRO A 184 24.09 -8.33 4.73
N ALA A 185 25.02 -9.01 4.05
CA ALA A 185 25.36 -10.41 4.35
C ALA A 185 25.91 -10.58 5.78
N GLU A 186 26.56 -9.57 6.32
CA GLU A 186 27.15 -9.57 7.66
C GLU A 186 26.09 -9.69 8.76
N LEU A 187 24.90 -9.11 8.56
CA LEU A 187 23.79 -9.21 9.53
C LEU A 187 23.20 -10.63 9.54
N ASP A 188 23.12 -11.28 8.37
CA ASP A 188 22.74 -12.67 8.26
C ASP A 188 23.75 -13.61 8.93
N GLU A 189 25.05 -13.37 8.73
CA GLU A 189 26.12 -14.11 9.38
C GLU A 189 26.11 -13.94 10.90
N MET A 190 25.91 -12.71 11.40
CA MET A 190 25.74 -12.47 12.83
C MET A 190 24.54 -13.22 13.41
N ALA A 191 23.37 -13.18 12.74
CA ALA A 191 22.18 -13.89 13.20
C ALA A 191 22.41 -15.40 13.34
N ARG A 192 23.17 -15.99 12.40
CA ARG A 192 23.58 -17.41 12.43
C ARG A 192 24.61 -17.68 13.52
N SER A 193 25.60 -16.81 13.69
CA SER A 193 26.64 -16.91 14.72
C SER A 193 26.05 -16.87 16.14
N PHE A 194 25.09 -15.97 16.37
CA PHE A 194 24.31 -15.91 17.61
C PHE A 194 23.27 -17.02 17.77
N ARG A 195 23.14 -17.92 16.78
CA ARG A 195 22.21 -19.06 16.78
C ARG A 195 20.76 -18.65 17.06
N LEU A 196 20.34 -17.50 16.52
CA LEU A 196 18.98 -17.03 16.67
C LEU A 196 18.00 -18.05 16.09
N THR A 197 16.83 -18.19 16.72
CA THR A 197 15.71 -18.90 16.08
C THR A 197 15.15 -18.08 14.93
N ARG A 198 14.45 -18.70 13.97
CA ARG A 198 13.82 -17.95 12.87
C ARG A 198 12.83 -16.90 13.40
N TRP A 199 12.15 -17.21 14.50
CA TRP A 199 11.27 -16.28 15.21
C TRP A 199 12.02 -15.12 15.86
N GLN A 200 13.13 -15.42 16.56
CA GLN A 200 13.98 -14.38 17.15
C GLN A 200 14.60 -13.50 16.05
N ARG A 201 15.13 -14.08 14.98
CA ARG A 201 15.62 -13.32 13.83
C ARG A 201 14.55 -12.41 13.26
N PHE A 202 13.33 -12.93 13.07
CA PHE A 202 12.25 -12.14 12.50
C PHE A 202 12.00 -10.85 13.29
N TRP A 203 11.89 -10.94 14.62
CA TRP A 203 11.63 -9.78 15.47
C TRP A 203 12.86 -8.92 15.79
N THR A 204 14.05 -9.52 15.82
CA THR A 204 15.29 -8.82 16.20
C THR A 204 15.99 -8.17 15.01
N LEU A 205 15.85 -8.74 13.81
CA LEU A 205 16.56 -8.31 12.61
C LEU A 205 15.61 -7.92 11.49
N ASP A 206 14.78 -8.85 11.02
CA ASP A 206 14.01 -8.68 9.79
C ASP A 206 13.00 -7.53 9.90
N VAL A 207 12.18 -7.54 10.95
CA VAL A 207 11.20 -6.48 11.20
C VAL A 207 11.90 -5.14 11.41
N PRO A 208 12.83 -4.95 12.37
CA PRO A 208 13.49 -3.66 12.56
C PRO A 208 14.18 -3.10 11.30
N PHE A 209 14.77 -3.98 10.47
CA PHE A 209 15.43 -3.57 9.24
C PHE A 209 14.45 -3.03 8.20
N GLY A 210 13.31 -3.70 7.99
CA GLY A 210 12.31 -3.30 6.99
C GLY A 210 11.21 -2.35 7.50
N LEU A 211 11.09 -2.17 8.81
CA LEU A 211 9.93 -1.51 9.43
C LEU A 211 9.75 -0.04 9.02
N GLN A 212 10.83 0.73 8.94
CA GLN A 212 10.74 2.14 8.53
C GLN A 212 10.15 2.23 7.12
N GLN A 213 10.71 1.50 6.17
CA GLN A 213 10.24 1.50 4.79
C GLN A 213 8.79 0.98 4.71
N LEU A 214 8.44 -0.03 5.50
CA LEU A 214 7.08 -0.57 5.57
C LEU A 214 6.09 0.47 6.11
N ILE A 215 6.43 1.25 7.15
CA ILE A 215 5.56 2.30 7.70
C ILE A 215 5.33 3.41 6.66
N TRP A 216 6.38 3.85 5.97
CA TRP A 216 6.25 4.84 4.89
C TRP A 216 5.33 4.33 3.76
N ASN A 217 5.51 3.08 3.35
CA ASN A 217 4.67 2.48 2.31
C ASN A 217 3.24 2.22 2.81
N ALA A 218 3.04 1.93 4.10
CA ALA A 218 1.73 1.82 4.70
C ALA A 218 0.97 3.16 4.68
N MET A 219 1.66 4.27 4.97
CA MET A 219 1.08 5.61 4.90
C MET A 219 0.65 5.96 3.46
N MET A 220 1.51 5.65 2.47
CA MET A 220 1.20 5.82 1.04
C MET A 220 0.04 4.94 0.59
N SER A 221 0.06 3.66 0.97
CA SER A 221 -0.99 2.68 0.67
C SER A 221 -2.34 3.12 1.25
N MET A 222 -2.36 3.69 2.46
CA MET A 222 -3.58 4.22 3.04
C MET A 222 -4.11 5.44 2.29
N GLY A 223 -3.22 6.32 1.80
CA GLY A 223 -3.55 7.38 0.84
C GLY A 223 -4.27 6.85 -0.40
N GLY A 224 -3.73 5.80 -1.02
CA GLY A 224 -4.35 5.12 -2.15
C GLY A 224 -5.69 4.47 -1.82
N ALA A 225 -5.84 3.92 -0.62
CA ALA A 225 -7.08 3.30 -0.17
C ALA A 225 -8.23 4.31 0.02
N TRP A 226 -7.92 5.54 0.47
CA TRP A 226 -8.92 6.60 0.56
C TRP A 226 -9.55 6.92 -0.80
N PHE A 227 -8.77 6.82 -1.89
CA PHE A 227 -9.27 7.04 -3.24
C PHE A 227 -10.42 6.08 -3.58
N PHE A 228 -10.33 4.82 -3.14
CA PHE A 228 -11.34 3.78 -3.37
C PHE A 228 -12.41 3.70 -2.28
N LEU A 229 -12.36 4.54 -1.23
CA LEU A 229 -13.30 4.46 -0.11
C LEU A 229 -14.76 4.55 -0.58
N SER A 230 -15.07 5.52 -1.44
CA SER A 230 -16.41 5.70 -2.00
C SER A 230 -16.89 4.45 -2.76
N ALA A 231 -16.04 3.87 -3.61
CA ALA A 231 -16.36 2.64 -4.33
C ALA A 231 -16.49 1.40 -3.43
N SER A 232 -15.80 1.39 -2.29
CA SER A 232 -15.88 0.29 -1.31
C SER A 232 -17.08 0.39 -0.37
N GLU A 233 -17.65 1.57 -0.16
CA GLU A 233 -18.78 1.79 0.73
C GLU A 233 -20.11 1.91 -0.05
N PHE A 234 -20.06 2.46 -1.27
CA PHE A 234 -21.19 2.54 -2.20
C PHE A 234 -20.99 1.55 -3.34
N ILE A 235 -21.37 0.30 -3.08
CA ILE A 235 -21.10 -0.84 -3.94
C ILE A 235 -22.26 -1.01 -4.91
N SER A 236 -21.99 -1.00 -6.22
CA SER A 236 -22.98 -1.36 -7.24
C SER A 236 -22.49 -2.56 -8.02
N VAL A 237 -23.11 -3.72 -7.80
CA VAL A 237 -22.75 -5.00 -8.42
C VAL A 237 -24.02 -5.77 -8.73
N ASN A 238 -24.09 -6.39 -9.92
CA ASN A 238 -25.23 -7.22 -10.33
C ASN A 238 -26.59 -6.51 -10.29
N GLY A 239 -26.63 -5.24 -10.73
CA GLY A 239 -27.83 -4.41 -10.71
C GLY A 239 -28.33 -4.05 -9.31
N ARG A 240 -27.57 -4.38 -8.26
CA ARG A 240 -27.91 -4.07 -6.86
C ARG A 240 -26.92 -3.07 -6.30
N THR A 241 -27.45 -1.94 -5.85
CA THR A 241 -26.70 -0.93 -5.12
C THR A 241 -26.82 -1.16 -3.62
N MET A 242 -25.68 -1.20 -2.94
CA MET A 242 -25.55 -1.42 -1.50
C MET A 242 -24.76 -0.26 -0.92
N ALA A 243 -25.36 0.49 0.01
CA ALA A 243 -24.73 1.62 0.66
C ALA A 243 -24.42 1.28 2.13
N LEU A 244 -23.14 1.22 2.45
CA LEU A 244 -22.67 1.10 3.83
C LEU A 244 -22.65 2.46 4.52
N PRO A 245 -23.03 2.55 5.80
CA PRO A 245 -22.83 3.77 6.58
C PRO A 245 -21.33 4.14 6.64
N GLY A 246 -20.96 5.25 6.00
CA GLY A 246 -19.57 5.68 5.79
C GLY A 246 -19.46 7.02 5.07
N ILE A 247 -18.31 7.70 5.18
CA ILE A 247 -18.08 9.01 4.54
C ILE A 247 -18.15 8.88 3.02
N GLY A 248 -17.65 7.78 2.46
CA GLY A 248 -17.64 7.51 1.03
C GLY A 248 -19.06 7.44 0.46
N SER A 249 -19.93 6.62 1.08
CA SER A 249 -21.35 6.56 0.68
C SER A 249 -22.09 7.86 0.89
N PHE A 250 -21.79 8.60 1.97
CA PHE A 250 -22.41 9.90 2.21
C PHE A 250 -22.04 10.90 1.11
N ALA A 251 -20.76 10.97 0.73
CA ALA A 251 -20.29 11.82 -0.35
C ALA A 251 -20.86 11.40 -1.72
N ALA A 252 -20.91 10.10 -2.01
CA ALA A 252 -21.47 9.57 -3.26
C ALA A 252 -22.96 9.91 -3.41
N LEU A 253 -23.75 9.66 -2.37
CA LEU A 253 -25.18 9.97 -2.37
C LEU A 253 -25.47 11.47 -2.34
N ALA A 254 -24.65 12.27 -1.66
CA ALA A 254 -24.75 13.72 -1.71
C ALA A 254 -24.49 14.26 -3.13
N ALA A 255 -23.49 13.70 -3.82
CA ALA A 255 -23.21 14.05 -5.22
C ALA A 255 -24.36 13.62 -6.15
N GLU A 256 -24.93 12.42 -5.96
CA GLU A 256 -26.11 11.94 -6.71
C GLU A 256 -27.32 12.87 -6.51
N ALA A 257 -27.51 13.38 -5.29
CA ALA A 257 -28.57 14.32 -4.94
C ALA A 257 -28.29 15.78 -5.35
N GLY A 258 -27.15 16.08 -6.00
CA GLY A 258 -26.76 17.44 -6.37
C GLY A 258 -26.43 18.37 -5.18
N ARG A 259 -26.28 17.81 -3.97
CA ARG A 259 -26.02 18.54 -2.72
C ARG A 259 -24.54 18.78 -2.50
N MET A 260 -23.97 19.72 -3.26
CA MET A 260 -22.54 20.07 -3.20
C MET A 260 -22.10 20.62 -1.84
N ASP A 261 -23.04 21.15 -1.05
CA ASP A 261 -22.84 21.54 0.34
C ASP A 261 -22.44 20.34 1.22
N LEU A 262 -23.14 19.22 1.06
CA LEU A 262 -22.86 17.98 1.78
C LEU A 262 -21.61 17.27 1.27
N VAL A 263 -21.33 17.34 -0.04
CA VAL A 263 -20.03 16.87 -0.56
C VAL A 263 -18.90 17.67 0.11
N GLY A 264 -19.08 19.00 0.26
CA GLY A 264 -18.14 19.90 0.94
C GLY A 264 -17.90 19.53 2.39
N LEU A 265 -18.99 19.25 3.11
CA LEU A 265 -18.92 18.78 4.49
C LEU A 265 -18.20 17.43 4.61
N SER A 266 -18.42 16.52 3.65
CA SER A 266 -17.72 15.22 3.59
C SER A 266 -16.22 15.38 3.39
N ALA A 267 -15.81 16.30 2.49
CA ALA A 267 -14.41 16.63 2.26
C ALA A 267 -13.76 17.23 3.52
N LEU A 268 -14.46 18.12 4.24
CA LEU A 268 -13.98 18.69 5.49
C LEU A 268 -13.84 17.62 6.59
N ALA A 269 -14.84 16.75 6.75
CA ALA A 269 -14.78 15.64 7.70
C ALA A 269 -13.62 14.69 7.38
N MET A 270 -13.38 14.41 6.10
CA MET A 270 -12.24 13.61 5.66
C MET A 270 -10.90 14.28 5.99
N CYS A 271 -10.75 15.58 5.76
CA CYS A 271 -9.55 16.33 6.21
C CYS A 271 -9.32 16.17 7.71
N ALA A 272 -10.36 16.30 8.52
CA ALA A 272 -10.26 16.14 9.97
C ALA A 272 -9.84 14.71 10.36
N VAL A 273 -10.39 13.69 9.70
CA VAL A 273 -10.02 12.28 9.89
C VAL A 273 -8.55 12.03 9.53
N ILE A 274 -8.08 12.55 8.38
CA ILE A 274 -6.68 12.39 7.93
C ILE A 274 -5.73 13.06 8.92
N LEU A 275 -6.03 14.28 9.35
CA LEU A 275 -5.23 14.99 10.36
C LEU A 275 -5.21 14.24 11.70
N ALA A 276 -6.35 13.71 12.13
CA ALA A 276 -6.43 12.90 13.33
C ALA A 276 -5.58 11.63 13.22
N LEU A 277 -5.63 10.93 12.09
CA LEU A 277 -4.81 9.73 11.86
C LEU A 277 -3.32 10.04 11.71
N ASP A 278 -2.96 11.16 11.09
CA ASP A 278 -1.57 11.64 11.09
C ASP A 278 -1.04 11.83 12.52
N ILE A 279 -1.81 12.53 13.36
CA ILE A 279 -1.42 12.84 14.73
C ILE A 279 -1.43 11.59 15.63
N LEU A 280 -2.47 10.76 15.55
CA LEU A 280 -2.73 9.66 16.47
C LEU A 280 -2.03 8.36 16.07
N LEU A 281 -1.85 8.10 14.77
CA LEU A 281 -1.32 6.85 14.24
C LEU A 281 0.07 7.05 13.62
N TRP A 282 0.22 7.95 12.65
CA TRP A 282 1.42 8.00 11.81
C TRP A 282 2.62 8.68 12.48
N ARG A 283 2.45 9.85 13.10
CA ARG A 283 3.54 10.54 13.82
C ARG A 283 4.14 9.69 14.96
N PRO A 284 3.35 8.98 15.78
CA PRO A 284 3.91 8.08 16.80
C PRO A 284 4.68 6.89 16.19
N LEU A 285 4.15 6.27 15.13
CA LEU A 285 4.78 5.13 14.48
C LEU A 285 6.11 5.51 13.83
N THR A 286 6.15 6.63 13.10
CA THR A 286 7.38 7.14 12.46
C THR A 286 8.43 7.55 13.49
N ALA A 287 8.04 8.26 14.55
CA ALA A 287 8.94 8.59 15.65
C ALA A 287 9.48 7.36 16.38
N TRP A 288 8.71 6.26 16.42
CA TRP A 288 9.16 5.01 17.01
C TRP A 288 10.14 4.27 16.10
N SER A 289 9.88 4.20 14.79
CA SER A 289 10.74 3.48 13.85
C SER A 289 12.07 4.18 13.58
N GLU A 290 12.11 5.53 13.57
CA GLU A 290 13.37 6.28 13.49
C GLU A 290 14.32 5.93 14.65
N ARG A 291 13.80 5.82 15.87
CA ARG A 291 14.60 5.45 17.06
C ARG A 291 15.24 4.07 16.94
N LEU A 292 14.59 3.11 16.27
CA LEU A 292 15.16 1.77 16.05
C LEU A 292 16.40 1.80 15.14
N GLN A 293 16.59 2.87 14.37
CA GLN A 293 17.73 3.04 13.47
C GLN A 293 18.90 3.82 14.11
N GLY A 294 18.74 4.28 15.36
CA GLY A 294 19.79 5.03 16.07
C GLY A 294 19.92 6.49 15.66
N SER A 295 18.92 7.08 15.00
CA SER A 295 18.91 8.51 14.72
C SER A 295 18.71 9.31 16.02
N SER A 296 19.70 10.12 16.39
CA SER A 296 19.72 10.95 17.60
C SER A 296 18.78 12.16 17.54
N ASP A 297 18.29 12.51 16.34
CA ASP A 297 17.46 13.69 16.07
C ASP A 297 15.95 13.34 15.90
N GLY A 298 15.53 12.21 16.48
CA GLY A 298 14.21 11.62 16.25
C GLY A 298 13.05 12.58 16.51
N ARG A 299 12.10 12.63 15.57
CA ARG A 299 10.92 13.50 15.61
C ARG A 299 10.15 13.31 16.94
N ARG A 300 9.90 14.38 17.69
CA ARG A 300 9.12 14.31 18.94
C ARG A 300 7.63 14.08 18.63
N SER A 301 7.00 13.12 19.31
CA SER A 301 5.57 12.83 19.19
C SER A 301 4.91 12.96 20.55
N LEU A 302 3.99 13.92 20.68
CA LEU A 302 3.25 14.21 21.92
C LEU A 302 2.46 12.99 22.40
N VAL A 303 1.81 12.26 21.48
CA VAL A 303 1.07 11.03 21.81
C VAL A 303 2.01 9.97 22.36
N LEU A 304 3.20 9.80 21.76
CA LEU A 304 4.19 8.84 22.24
C LEU A 304 4.77 9.24 23.60
N GLU A 305 4.92 10.54 23.87
CA GLU A 305 5.34 11.06 25.18
C GLU A 305 4.28 10.81 26.26
N VAL A 306 3.00 11.08 25.96
CA VAL A 306 1.86 10.80 26.84
C VAL A 306 1.71 9.30 27.11
N LEU A 307 1.81 8.45 26.08
CA LEU A 307 1.78 6.99 26.25
C LEU A 307 2.97 6.48 27.06
N ARG A 308 4.12 7.16 27.02
CA ARG A 308 5.30 6.77 27.82
C ARG A 308 5.20 7.24 29.28
N SER A 309 4.55 8.38 29.52
CA SER A 309 4.32 8.90 30.87
C SER A 309 3.16 8.22 31.60
N SER A 310 2.27 7.55 30.86
CA SER A 310 1.16 6.77 31.43
C SER A 310 1.63 5.48 32.14
N SER A 311 1.09 5.24 33.32
CA SER A 311 1.33 4.04 34.13
C SER A 311 0.65 2.79 33.53
N VAL A 312 -0.50 2.99 32.87
CA VAL A 312 -1.27 1.97 32.15
C VAL A 312 -0.48 1.35 31.01
N ALA A 313 0.25 2.18 30.25
CA ALA A 313 1.16 1.69 29.22
C ALA A 313 2.30 0.86 29.82
N GLY A 314 2.74 1.15 31.04
CA GLY A 314 3.71 0.34 31.78
C GLY A 314 3.18 -1.05 32.16
N ALA A 315 1.91 -1.15 32.57
CA ALA A 315 1.24 -2.43 32.81
C ALA A 315 1.07 -3.24 31.51
N MET A 316 0.61 -2.59 30.43
CA MET A 316 0.50 -3.21 29.10
C MET A 316 1.85 -3.75 28.61
N ARG A 317 2.95 -3.00 28.78
CA ARG A 317 4.30 -3.44 28.44
C ARG A 317 4.75 -4.65 29.27
N ARG A 318 4.29 -4.81 30.51
CA ARG A 318 4.58 -6.00 31.34
C ARG A 318 3.79 -7.20 30.84
N ALA A 319 2.50 -7.04 30.58
CA ALA A 319 1.65 -8.09 30.03
C ALA A 319 2.15 -8.58 28.66
N MET A 320 2.48 -7.66 27.75
CA MET A 320 3.04 -8.01 26.44
C MET A 320 4.41 -8.67 26.53
N ARG A 321 5.23 -8.36 27.54
CA ARG A 321 6.51 -9.06 27.77
C ARG A 321 6.29 -10.52 28.13
N VAL A 322 5.35 -10.81 29.03
CA VAL A 322 5.00 -12.19 29.40
C VAL A 322 4.50 -12.97 28.18
N LEU A 323 3.59 -12.37 27.41
CA LEU A 323 3.07 -12.99 26.18
C LEU A 323 4.17 -13.21 25.13
N ALA A 324 5.06 -12.22 24.94
CA ALA A 324 6.18 -12.31 24.01
C ALA A 324 7.17 -13.42 24.42
N GLU A 325 7.44 -13.59 25.71
CA GLU A 325 8.29 -14.67 26.20
C GLU A 325 7.67 -16.05 25.96
N LEU A 326 6.37 -16.20 26.22
CA LEU A 326 5.64 -17.45 25.93
C LEU A 326 5.67 -17.77 24.43
N LEU A 327 5.34 -16.79 23.59
CA LEU A 327 5.39 -16.93 22.13
C LEU A 327 6.82 -17.23 21.65
N ASN A 328 7.84 -16.57 22.19
CA ASN A 328 9.24 -16.84 21.84
C ASN A 328 9.64 -18.27 22.16
N ARG A 329 9.20 -18.83 23.29
CA ARG A 329 9.48 -20.23 23.65
C ARG A 329 8.77 -21.21 22.72
N VAL A 330 7.48 -20.99 22.45
CA VAL A 330 6.67 -21.86 21.58
C VAL A 330 7.18 -21.80 20.14
N MET A 331 7.26 -20.60 19.57
CA MET A 331 7.66 -20.39 18.18
C MET A 331 9.14 -20.71 17.95
N GLY A 332 10.01 -20.49 18.93
CA GLY A 332 11.42 -20.89 18.87
C GLY A 332 11.61 -22.41 18.76
N ARG A 333 10.75 -23.20 19.43
CA ARG A 333 10.76 -24.68 19.32
C ARG A 333 10.20 -25.16 17.96
N LEU A 334 9.14 -24.51 17.46
CA LEU A 334 8.47 -24.91 16.22
C LEU A 334 9.26 -24.55 14.95
N LEU A 335 9.79 -23.33 14.88
CA LEU A 335 10.44 -22.80 13.67
C LEU A 335 11.94 -23.12 13.59
N GLY A 336 12.56 -23.57 14.67
CA GLY A 336 13.97 -23.94 14.72
C GLY A 336 14.95 -22.77 14.58
N ARG A 337 16.24 -23.10 14.48
CA ARG A 337 17.36 -22.15 14.39
C ARG A 337 17.61 -21.66 12.96
N THR A 338 18.03 -20.41 12.81
CA THR A 338 18.42 -19.86 11.51
C THR A 338 19.65 -20.60 10.96
N GLY A 339 19.58 -21.04 9.71
CA GLY A 339 20.65 -21.81 9.06
C GLY A 339 20.61 -23.33 9.34
N ILE A 340 19.73 -23.81 10.22
CA ILE A 340 19.53 -25.24 10.48
C ILE A 340 18.11 -25.60 10.01
N CYS A 341 17.98 -26.63 9.17
CA CYS A 341 16.65 -27.11 8.75
C CYS A 341 15.91 -27.75 9.93
N PRO A 342 14.69 -27.31 10.27
CA PRO A 342 13.84 -28.00 11.24
C PRO A 342 13.53 -29.43 10.79
N TRP A 343 13.30 -30.32 11.76
CA TRP A 343 12.98 -31.74 11.52
C TRP A 343 11.75 -31.94 10.61
N TRP A 344 10.77 -31.02 10.65
CA TRP A 344 9.60 -31.06 9.77
C TRP A 344 9.94 -30.71 8.32
N GLU A 345 10.88 -29.78 8.06
CA GLU A 345 11.35 -29.49 6.69
C GLU A 345 12.11 -30.68 6.10
N LEU A 346 12.87 -31.41 6.92
CA LEU A 346 13.51 -32.66 6.51
C LEU A 346 12.46 -33.74 6.15
N ARG A 347 11.39 -33.88 6.95
CA ARG A 347 10.29 -34.81 6.62
C ARG A 347 9.53 -34.41 5.35
N VAL A 348 9.19 -33.13 5.19
CA VAL A 348 8.52 -32.63 3.98
C VAL A 348 9.44 -32.76 2.77
N ARG A 349 10.76 -32.54 2.89
CA ARG A 349 11.72 -32.77 1.80
C ARG A 349 11.91 -34.25 1.48
N ALA A 350 11.87 -35.14 2.48
CA ALA A 350 11.92 -36.59 2.26
C ALA A 350 10.65 -37.11 1.57
N LEU A 351 9.48 -36.56 1.91
CA LEU A 351 8.20 -36.83 1.24
C LEU A 351 8.16 -36.22 -0.18
N ALA A 352 8.59 -34.98 -0.34
CA ALA A 352 8.65 -34.29 -1.64
C ALA A 352 9.73 -34.87 -2.56
N GLY A 353 10.80 -35.45 -2.01
CA GLY A 353 11.84 -36.15 -2.76
C GLY A 353 11.37 -37.45 -3.41
N ARG A 354 10.21 -37.99 -3.00
CA ARG A 354 9.54 -39.12 -3.66
C ARG A 354 8.63 -38.69 -4.82
N VAL A 355 8.31 -37.39 -4.92
CA VAL A 355 7.60 -36.83 -6.07
C VAL A 355 8.67 -36.38 -7.07
N ALA A 356 8.86 -37.17 -8.13
CA ALA A 356 9.78 -36.84 -9.20
C ALA A 356 9.41 -35.47 -9.78
N VAL A 357 10.15 -34.42 -9.42
CA VAL A 357 10.01 -33.11 -10.04
C VAL A 357 10.38 -33.28 -11.52
N PRO A 358 9.43 -33.10 -12.47
CA PRO A 358 9.69 -33.38 -13.88
C PRO A 358 10.89 -32.59 -14.38
N ARG A 359 11.68 -33.18 -15.29
CA ARG A 359 12.88 -32.56 -15.91
C ARG A 359 12.61 -31.14 -16.44
N VAL A 360 11.36 -30.83 -16.79
CA VAL A 360 10.85 -29.51 -17.18
C VAL A 360 11.18 -28.43 -16.13
N VAL A 361 10.95 -28.67 -14.83
CA VAL A 361 11.22 -27.69 -13.75
C VAL A 361 12.73 -27.44 -13.54
N ARG A 362 13.59 -28.35 -14.03
CA ARG A 362 15.05 -28.21 -13.96
C ARG A 362 15.60 -27.42 -15.15
N ALA A 363 15.02 -27.58 -16.34
CA ALA A 363 15.30 -26.76 -17.52
C ALA A 363 14.82 -25.30 -17.36
N ILE A 364 13.74 -25.13 -16.59
CA ILE A 364 13.11 -23.88 -16.17
C ILE A 364 14.03 -22.95 -15.35
N ARG A 365 15.18 -23.44 -14.85
CA ARG A 365 16.05 -22.73 -13.89
C ARG A 365 17.09 -21.78 -14.52
N GLY A 366 17.12 -21.67 -15.85
CA GLY A 366 18.00 -20.76 -16.59
C GLY A 366 17.43 -19.35 -16.74
N ARG A 367 18.09 -18.38 -16.09
CA ARG A 367 17.77 -16.94 -16.01
C ARG A 367 17.18 -16.32 -17.30
N THR A 368 16.17 -15.47 -17.12
CA THR A 368 15.53 -14.51 -18.06
C THR A 368 14.52 -15.04 -19.08
N GLY A 369 14.56 -16.31 -19.46
CA GLY A 369 13.56 -16.90 -20.37
C GLY A 369 12.27 -17.28 -19.64
N LEU A 370 12.40 -17.83 -18.43
CA LEU A 370 11.27 -18.35 -17.66
C LEU A 370 10.32 -17.27 -17.15
N ASP A 371 10.82 -16.14 -16.63
CA ASP A 371 9.94 -15.08 -16.12
C ASP A 371 9.11 -14.45 -17.25
N ARG A 372 9.67 -14.43 -18.47
CA ARG A 372 8.95 -14.06 -19.69
C ARG A 372 7.97 -15.14 -20.10
N ALA A 373 8.39 -16.41 -20.07
CA ALA A 373 7.54 -17.54 -20.39
C ALA A 373 6.37 -17.71 -19.41
N LEU A 374 6.55 -17.45 -18.10
CA LEU A 374 5.50 -17.48 -17.09
C LEU A 374 4.59 -16.27 -17.17
N GLY A 375 5.10 -15.08 -17.50
CA GLY A 375 4.27 -13.92 -17.82
C GLY A 375 3.43 -14.13 -19.08
N ILE A 376 4.01 -14.73 -20.11
CA ILE A 376 3.32 -15.14 -21.34
C ILE A 376 2.33 -16.27 -21.03
N LEU A 377 2.68 -17.26 -20.21
CA LEU A 377 1.81 -18.36 -19.83
C LEU A 377 0.65 -17.88 -18.95
N ALA A 378 0.86 -16.88 -18.08
CA ALA A 378 -0.20 -16.23 -17.31
C ALA A 378 -1.11 -15.38 -18.20
N ALA A 379 -0.55 -14.66 -19.18
CA ALA A 379 -1.33 -13.94 -20.18
C ALA A 379 -2.11 -14.89 -21.11
N ILE A 380 -1.53 -16.04 -21.48
CA ILE A 380 -2.19 -17.12 -22.23
C ILE A 380 -3.24 -17.80 -21.36
N ALA A 381 -2.98 -18.06 -20.07
CA ALA A 381 -3.95 -18.67 -19.15
C ALA A 381 -5.14 -17.75 -18.86
N LEU A 382 -4.89 -16.44 -18.76
CA LEU A 382 -5.92 -15.41 -18.60
C LEU A 382 -6.67 -15.18 -19.91
N GLY A 383 -5.97 -15.16 -21.04
CA GLY A 383 -6.56 -15.16 -22.38
C GLY A 383 -7.40 -16.40 -22.64
N SER A 384 -6.95 -17.59 -22.21
CA SER A 384 -7.72 -18.84 -22.32
C SER A 384 -8.90 -18.89 -21.36
N ALA A 385 -8.79 -18.29 -20.17
CA ALA A 385 -9.94 -18.11 -19.28
C ALA A 385 -10.98 -17.15 -19.89
N CYS A 386 -10.53 -16.11 -20.60
CA CYS A 386 -11.41 -15.21 -21.35
C CYS A 386 -12.03 -15.86 -22.58
N VAL A 387 -11.29 -16.72 -23.27
CA VAL A 387 -11.82 -17.52 -24.38
C VAL A 387 -12.81 -18.57 -23.86
N MET A 388 -12.56 -19.18 -22.69
CA MET A 388 -13.50 -20.09 -22.02
C MET A 388 -14.76 -19.36 -21.53
N LEU A 389 -14.66 -18.10 -21.11
CA LEU A 389 -15.80 -17.24 -20.81
C LEU A 389 -16.52 -16.77 -22.10
N ALA A 390 -15.77 -16.51 -23.16
CA ALA A 390 -16.30 -16.20 -24.50
C ALA A 390 -16.92 -17.43 -25.21
N SER A 391 -16.72 -18.63 -24.64
CA SER A 391 -17.40 -19.85 -25.05
C SER A 391 -18.85 -19.91 -24.52
N HIS A 392 -19.28 -18.96 -23.67
CA HIS A 392 -20.70 -18.67 -23.52
C HIS A 392 -21.20 -18.07 -24.84
N ALA A 393 -22.29 -18.62 -25.36
CA ALA A 393 -22.89 -18.24 -26.63
C ALA A 393 -23.19 -16.72 -26.67
N GLY A 394 -22.29 -15.91 -27.23
CA GLY A 394 -22.48 -14.47 -27.35
C GLY A 394 -21.22 -13.62 -27.58
N PHE A 395 -20.05 -13.97 -27.04
CA PHE A 395 -18.88 -13.08 -27.09
C PHE A 395 -18.06 -13.24 -28.37
N GLY A 396 -18.18 -12.30 -29.30
CA GLY A 396 -17.57 -12.38 -30.63
C GLY A 396 -16.13 -11.84 -30.73
N TYR A 397 -15.38 -12.22 -31.78
CA TYR A 397 -14.05 -11.66 -32.07
C TYR A 397 -14.06 -10.13 -32.25
N ARG A 398 -15.18 -9.57 -32.74
CA ARG A 398 -15.37 -8.13 -32.89
C ARG A 398 -15.39 -7.44 -31.53
N GLU A 399 -16.13 -7.98 -30.58
CA GLU A 399 -16.20 -7.45 -29.21
C GLU A 399 -14.83 -7.52 -28.52
N LEU A 400 -14.08 -8.61 -28.72
CA LEU A 400 -12.69 -8.67 -28.25
C LEU A 400 -11.84 -7.53 -28.84
N GLY A 401 -12.00 -7.22 -30.14
CA GLY A 401 -11.36 -6.09 -30.79
C GLY A 401 -11.76 -4.74 -30.17
N ASP A 402 -13.03 -4.56 -29.84
CA ASP A 402 -13.55 -3.35 -29.19
C ASP A 402 -12.96 -3.18 -27.78
N VAL A 403 -12.92 -4.25 -26.97
CA VAL A 403 -12.32 -4.23 -25.62
C VAL A 403 -10.82 -3.95 -25.69
N LEU A 404 -10.11 -4.54 -26.65
CA LEU A 404 -8.69 -4.23 -26.88
C LEU A 404 -8.49 -2.78 -27.30
N GLY A 405 -9.37 -2.22 -28.15
CA GLY A 405 -9.36 -0.81 -28.54
C GLY A 405 -9.57 0.12 -27.34
N LEU A 406 -10.55 -0.18 -26.49
CA LEU A 406 -10.78 0.55 -25.23
C LEU A 406 -9.57 0.43 -24.29
N GLY A 407 -8.96 -0.75 -24.22
CA GLY A 407 -7.71 -1.01 -23.50
C GLY A 407 -6.55 -0.15 -24.00
N ALA A 408 -6.40 0.00 -25.32
CA ALA A 408 -5.38 0.85 -25.93
C ALA A 408 -5.60 2.34 -25.63
N VAL A 409 -6.86 2.82 -25.60
CA VAL A 409 -7.18 4.20 -25.22
C VAL A 409 -6.79 4.47 -23.77
N THR A 410 -7.18 3.60 -22.84
CA THR A 410 -6.80 3.73 -21.42
C THR A 410 -5.29 3.59 -21.24
N PHE A 411 -4.64 2.68 -21.96
CA PHE A 411 -3.18 2.54 -21.97
C PHE A 411 -2.49 3.86 -22.36
N ALA A 412 -2.96 4.50 -23.44
CA ALA A 412 -2.41 5.78 -23.89
C ALA A 412 -2.56 6.86 -22.81
N ARG A 413 -3.72 6.94 -22.13
CA ARG A 413 -3.91 7.87 -21.00
C ARG A 413 -2.94 7.59 -19.85
N VAL A 414 -2.76 6.33 -19.46
CA VAL A 414 -1.81 5.95 -18.39
C VAL A 414 -0.38 6.34 -18.76
N ALA A 415 0.02 6.10 -20.01
CA ALA A 415 1.35 6.49 -20.51
C ALA A 415 1.54 8.02 -20.47
N VAL A 416 0.55 8.79 -20.94
CA VAL A 416 0.56 10.26 -20.91
C VAL A 416 0.63 10.78 -19.48
N VAL A 417 -0.21 10.27 -18.57
CA VAL A 417 -0.19 10.66 -17.15
C VAL A 417 1.17 10.38 -16.53
N THR A 418 1.74 9.19 -16.76
CA THR A 418 3.05 8.82 -16.20
C THR A 418 4.18 9.71 -16.74
N ALA A 419 4.13 10.05 -18.03
CA ALA A 419 5.10 10.94 -18.66
C ALA A 419 4.99 12.39 -18.12
N LEU A 420 3.77 12.94 -18.04
CA LEU A 420 3.53 14.27 -17.50
C LEU A 420 3.91 14.37 -16.03
N CYS A 421 3.54 13.37 -15.22
CA CYS A 421 3.94 13.30 -13.81
C CYS A 421 5.46 13.22 -13.67
N SER A 422 6.15 12.47 -14.54
CA SER A 422 7.62 12.40 -14.54
C SER A 422 8.25 13.75 -14.88
N LEU A 423 7.75 14.42 -15.93
CA LEU A 423 8.25 15.71 -16.38
C LEU A 423 8.12 16.79 -15.31
N ILE A 424 7.03 16.78 -14.55
CA ILE A 424 6.75 17.77 -13.49
C ILE A 424 7.47 17.39 -12.19
N TRP A 425 7.31 16.16 -11.72
CA TRP A 425 7.68 15.78 -10.36
C TRP A 425 9.12 15.31 -10.20
N VAL A 426 9.82 14.89 -11.26
CA VAL A 426 11.25 14.60 -11.16
C VAL A 426 12.05 15.88 -10.84
N PRO A 427 11.89 17.00 -11.58
CA PRO A 427 12.56 18.26 -11.25
C PRO A 427 12.19 18.79 -9.86
N VAL A 428 10.90 18.77 -9.53
CA VAL A 428 10.39 19.26 -8.24
C VAL A 428 10.92 18.39 -7.09
N GLY A 429 10.87 17.06 -7.24
CA GLY A 429 11.34 16.12 -6.24
C GLY A 429 12.83 16.25 -5.96
N VAL A 430 13.67 16.40 -6.99
CA VAL A 430 15.11 16.66 -6.82
C VAL A 430 15.35 18.00 -6.10
N LYS A 431 14.64 19.06 -6.50
CA LYS A 431 14.78 20.38 -5.85
C LYS A 431 14.40 20.34 -4.36
N ILE A 432 13.35 19.61 -4.01
CA ILE A 432 12.93 19.40 -2.61
C ILE A 432 13.96 18.54 -1.86
N GLY A 433 14.35 17.40 -2.44
CA GLY A 433 15.29 16.45 -1.82
C GLY A 433 16.66 17.04 -1.53
N MET A 434 17.15 17.93 -2.40
CA MET A 434 18.46 18.56 -2.27
C MET A 434 18.49 19.76 -1.32
N ASN A 435 17.34 20.28 -0.88
CA ASN A 435 17.26 21.50 -0.08
C ASN A 435 16.53 21.26 1.25
N ALA A 436 17.29 21.21 2.34
CA ALA A 436 16.77 20.99 3.68
C ALA A 436 15.75 22.06 4.15
N ARG A 437 15.82 23.31 3.65
CA ARG A 437 14.82 24.34 3.96
C ARG A 437 13.50 24.05 3.26
N LEU A 438 13.57 23.74 1.96
CA LEU A 438 12.39 23.42 1.17
C LEU A 438 11.73 22.13 1.68
N MET A 439 12.52 21.13 2.04
CA MET A 439 12.04 19.87 2.61
C MET A 439 11.23 20.08 3.90
N ARG A 440 11.68 20.95 4.81
CA ARG A 440 10.95 21.25 6.06
C ARG A 440 9.54 21.79 5.84
N VAL A 441 9.31 22.53 4.76
CA VAL A 441 8.00 23.12 4.43
C VAL A 441 7.20 22.21 3.50
N ALA A 442 7.85 21.67 2.47
CA ALA A 442 7.19 20.86 1.45
C ALA A 442 6.75 19.50 1.99
N GLN A 443 7.52 18.86 2.89
CA GLN A 443 7.20 17.52 3.36
C GLN A 443 5.84 17.44 4.08
N PRO A 444 5.50 18.31 5.06
CA PRO A 444 4.16 18.30 5.67
C PRO A 444 3.04 18.61 4.68
N LEU A 445 3.24 19.57 3.77
CA LEU A 445 2.23 19.97 2.79
C LEU A 445 1.96 18.87 1.77
N VAL A 446 3.01 18.29 1.19
CA VAL A 446 2.89 17.18 0.23
C VAL A 446 2.27 15.97 0.90
N GLN A 447 2.63 15.66 2.16
CA GLN A 447 1.99 14.57 2.92
C GLN A 447 0.49 14.81 3.12
N LEU A 448 0.09 16.02 3.50
CA LEU A 448 -1.31 16.37 3.69
C LEU A 448 -2.10 16.25 2.39
N VAL A 449 -1.60 16.85 1.31
CA VAL A 449 -2.29 16.86 0.01
C VAL A 449 -2.32 15.47 -0.62
N ALA A 450 -1.23 14.71 -0.52
CA ALA A 450 -1.17 13.34 -1.05
C ALA A 450 -2.05 12.35 -0.28
N SER A 451 -2.33 12.62 1.00
CA SER A 451 -3.20 11.77 1.82
C SER A 451 -4.68 12.04 1.59
N PHE A 452 -5.04 13.18 0.95
CA PHE A 452 -6.42 13.55 0.71
C PHE A 452 -7.02 12.74 -0.45
N PRO A 453 -8.18 12.08 -0.28
CA PRO A 453 -8.84 11.36 -1.36
C PRO A 453 -9.39 12.32 -2.39
N VAL A 454 -8.65 12.46 -3.50
CA VAL A 454 -9.07 13.36 -4.58
C VAL A 454 -10.37 12.91 -5.23
N SER A 455 -10.77 11.64 -5.07
CA SER A 455 -12.09 11.14 -5.48
C SER A 455 -13.26 11.90 -4.84
N LEU A 456 -13.10 12.44 -3.62
CA LEU A 456 -14.10 13.34 -3.03
C LEU A 456 -14.19 14.67 -3.78
N LEU A 457 -13.12 15.13 -4.42
CA LEU A 457 -13.13 16.37 -5.21
C LEU A 457 -13.73 16.18 -6.60
N PHE A 458 -13.92 14.94 -7.07
CA PHE A 458 -14.35 14.65 -8.44
C PHE A 458 -15.65 15.36 -8.83
N PRO A 459 -16.70 15.42 -7.99
CA PRO A 459 -17.92 16.16 -8.34
C PRO A 459 -17.65 17.64 -8.67
N TRP A 460 -16.81 18.34 -7.91
CA TRP A 460 -16.46 19.73 -8.22
C TRP A 460 -15.52 19.86 -9.40
N LEU A 461 -14.55 18.96 -9.54
CA LEU A 461 -13.61 18.97 -10.66
C LEU A 461 -14.35 18.75 -11.98
N VAL A 462 -15.24 17.76 -12.04
CA VAL A 462 -16.07 17.49 -13.22
C VAL A 462 -17.01 18.65 -13.50
N LEU A 463 -17.61 19.26 -12.48
CA LEU A 463 -18.46 20.45 -12.66
C LEU A 463 -17.66 21.66 -13.19
N ALA A 464 -16.47 21.92 -12.65
CA ALA A 464 -15.59 23.00 -13.11
C ALA A 464 -15.13 22.76 -14.56
N MET A 465 -14.79 21.52 -14.87
CA MET A 465 -14.45 21.07 -16.21
C MET A 465 -15.60 21.24 -17.20
N ALA A 466 -16.82 20.85 -16.81
CA ALA A 466 -18.01 21.02 -17.63
C ALA A 466 -18.25 22.51 -17.94
N ARG A 467 -18.07 23.40 -16.95
CA ARG A 467 -18.15 24.86 -17.14
C ARG A 467 -17.04 25.41 -18.05
N ALA A 468 -15.86 24.80 -18.03
CA ALA A 468 -14.74 25.15 -18.88
C ALA A 468 -14.81 24.52 -20.29
N GLY A 469 -15.85 23.73 -20.60
CA GLY A 469 -15.97 23.02 -21.88
C GLY A 469 -14.98 21.86 -22.05
N ILE A 470 -14.37 21.37 -20.96
CA ILE A 470 -13.39 20.30 -20.98
C ILE A 470 -14.12 18.96 -20.77
N GLY A 471 -14.18 18.14 -21.82
CA GLY A 471 -14.79 16.80 -21.75
C GLY A 471 -14.01 15.82 -20.85
N LEU A 472 -14.70 14.81 -20.32
CA LEU A 472 -14.10 13.79 -19.44
C LEU A 472 -12.99 12.98 -20.12
N GLY A 473 -12.93 12.97 -21.46
CA GLY A 473 -11.83 12.38 -22.21
C GLY A 473 -10.45 12.98 -21.86
N MET A 474 -10.36 14.31 -21.78
CA MET A 474 -9.16 15.00 -21.28
C MET A 474 -9.16 15.08 -19.74
N GLY A 475 -10.33 15.21 -19.12
CA GLY A 475 -10.46 15.26 -17.67
C GLY A 475 -9.93 14.06 -16.92
N SER A 476 -10.18 12.88 -17.48
CA SER A 476 -9.68 11.63 -16.92
C SER A 476 -8.16 11.65 -16.74
N LEU A 477 -7.38 12.33 -17.61
CA LEU A 477 -5.93 12.49 -17.40
C LEU A 477 -5.63 13.25 -16.10
N LEU A 478 -6.33 14.35 -15.84
CA LEU A 478 -6.19 15.13 -14.61
C LEU A 478 -6.63 14.31 -13.39
N LEU A 479 -7.80 13.68 -13.46
CA LEU A 479 -8.36 12.87 -12.37
C LEU A 479 -7.45 11.67 -12.03
N MET A 480 -6.89 11.00 -13.04
CA MET A 480 -5.91 9.93 -12.88
C MET A 480 -4.59 10.42 -12.29
N ALA A 481 -4.07 11.56 -12.76
CA ALA A 481 -2.84 12.15 -12.26
C ALA A 481 -2.94 12.50 -10.77
N LEU A 482 -4.05 13.09 -10.35
CA LEU A 482 -4.30 13.47 -8.96
C LEU A 482 -4.25 12.28 -7.99
N GLY A 483 -4.66 11.09 -8.44
CA GLY A 483 -4.62 9.85 -7.66
C GLY A 483 -3.27 9.11 -7.69
N SER A 484 -2.38 9.42 -8.63
CA SER A 484 -1.19 8.57 -8.92
C SER A 484 0.15 9.31 -8.95
N GLN A 485 0.19 10.63 -9.07
CA GLN A 485 1.44 11.39 -9.25
C GLN A 485 2.41 11.33 -8.06
N TRP A 486 1.87 11.11 -6.85
CA TRP A 486 2.63 11.19 -5.60
C TRP A 486 3.72 10.13 -5.49
N TYR A 487 3.55 8.97 -6.13
CA TYR A 487 4.56 7.90 -6.09
C TYR A 487 5.90 8.35 -6.70
N ILE A 488 5.89 9.01 -7.86
CA ILE A 488 7.12 9.59 -8.45
C ILE A 488 7.72 10.62 -7.50
N LEU A 489 6.92 11.56 -7.00
CA LEU A 489 7.41 12.65 -6.15
C LEU A 489 8.13 12.13 -4.91
N PHE A 490 7.51 11.23 -4.14
CA PHE A 490 8.11 10.71 -2.91
C PHE A 490 9.35 9.86 -3.16
N ASN A 491 9.33 9.01 -4.19
CA ASN A 491 10.51 8.20 -4.53
C ASN A 491 11.69 9.08 -4.95
N VAL A 492 11.44 10.11 -5.76
CA VAL A 492 12.49 11.04 -6.21
C VAL A 492 13.00 11.89 -5.05
N ILE A 493 12.13 12.39 -4.15
CA ILE A 493 12.57 13.13 -2.95
C ILE A 493 13.48 12.26 -2.09
N ALA A 494 13.08 11.01 -1.82
CA ALA A 494 13.85 10.09 -0.99
C ALA A 494 15.24 9.84 -1.59
N ALA A 495 15.31 9.50 -2.88
CA ALA A 495 16.58 9.26 -3.56
C ALA A 495 17.45 10.51 -3.65
N ALA A 496 16.85 11.66 -3.96
CA ALA A 496 17.56 12.94 -4.02
C ALA A 496 18.14 13.32 -2.65
N SER A 497 17.41 13.09 -1.56
CA SER A 497 17.88 13.37 -0.20
C SER A 497 19.01 12.43 0.27
N ALA A 498 19.11 11.25 -0.34
CA ALA A 498 20.14 10.26 -0.04
C ALA A 498 21.45 10.50 -0.82
N VAL A 499 21.49 11.48 -1.73
CA VAL A 499 22.71 11.79 -2.49
C VAL A 499 23.78 12.35 -1.54
N PRO A 500 24.97 11.73 -1.47
CA PRO A 500 26.05 12.15 -0.59
C PRO A 500 26.43 13.63 -0.80
N ALA A 501 26.75 14.33 0.28
CA ALA A 501 27.17 15.74 0.22
C ALA A 501 28.46 15.89 -0.60
N GLU A 502 29.35 14.91 -0.51
CA GLU A 502 30.65 14.84 -1.16
C GLU A 502 30.52 14.88 -2.69
N LEU A 503 29.49 14.23 -3.27
CA LEU A 503 29.25 14.29 -4.72
C LEU A 503 28.81 15.70 -5.17
N ARG A 504 28.12 16.44 -4.31
CA ARG A 504 27.69 17.82 -4.59
C ARG A 504 28.86 18.79 -4.46
N GLU A 505 29.66 18.64 -3.41
CA GLU A 505 30.89 19.41 -3.21
C GLU A 505 31.90 19.15 -4.34
N LEU A 506 32.04 17.90 -4.79
CA LEU A 506 32.87 17.57 -5.95
C LEU A 506 32.37 18.27 -7.21
N ALA A 507 31.06 18.32 -7.44
CA ALA A 507 30.47 19.03 -8.58
C ALA A 507 30.69 20.56 -8.50
N ASP A 508 30.74 21.12 -7.29
CA ASP A 508 31.10 22.52 -7.04
C ASP A 508 32.59 22.78 -7.33
N ILE A 509 33.49 21.93 -6.83
CA ILE A 509 34.94 22.00 -7.07
C ILE A 509 35.25 21.90 -8.55
N MET A 510 34.58 20.97 -9.25
CA MET A 510 34.72 20.76 -10.69
C MET A 510 34.04 21.85 -11.53
N ARG A 511 33.42 22.86 -10.90
CA ARG A 511 32.70 23.96 -11.55
C ARG A 511 31.68 23.49 -12.58
N MET A 512 30.99 22.37 -12.29
CA MET A 512 30.00 21.80 -13.20
C MET A 512 28.84 22.77 -13.41
N SER A 513 28.47 23.00 -14.68
CA SER A 513 27.30 23.78 -15.04
C SER A 513 26.00 23.10 -14.58
N ALA A 514 24.89 23.85 -14.48
CA ALA A 514 23.61 23.27 -14.06
C ALA A 514 23.19 22.07 -14.92
N GLY A 515 23.41 22.12 -16.24
CA GLY A 515 23.12 21.01 -17.16
C GLY A 515 24.02 19.79 -16.94
N GLN A 516 25.31 20.01 -16.65
CA GLN A 516 26.23 18.93 -16.32
C GLN A 516 25.84 18.25 -15.01
N ARG A 517 25.51 19.03 -13.97
CA ARG A 517 25.04 18.49 -12.68
C ARG A 517 23.79 17.64 -12.85
N TRP A 518 22.82 18.12 -13.63
CA TRP A 518 21.61 17.37 -13.93
C TRP A 518 21.90 16.05 -14.65
N ARG A 519 22.71 16.07 -15.72
CA ARG A 519 22.96 14.90 -16.55
C ARG A 519 23.88 13.86 -15.90
N GLN A 520 24.85 14.31 -15.09
CA GLN A 520 25.94 13.46 -14.60
C GLN A 520 25.83 13.13 -13.11
N VAL A 521 25.11 13.93 -12.31
CA VAL A 521 24.98 13.71 -10.87
C VAL A 521 23.53 13.36 -10.52
N TYR A 522 22.58 14.26 -10.81
CA TYR A 522 21.23 14.13 -10.27
C TYR A 522 20.39 13.06 -10.96
N LEU A 523 20.31 13.08 -12.31
CA LEU A 523 19.53 12.07 -13.04
C LEU A 523 20.02 10.64 -12.79
N PRO A 524 21.33 10.36 -12.86
CA PRO A 524 21.86 9.05 -12.46
C PRO A 524 21.44 8.65 -11.05
N ALA A 525 21.62 9.52 -10.07
CA ALA A 525 21.34 9.20 -8.67
C ALA A 525 19.86 8.89 -8.40
N VAL A 526 18.93 9.57 -9.08
CA VAL A 526 17.48 9.33 -8.87
C VAL A 526 16.88 8.33 -9.85
N ALA A 527 17.60 7.84 -10.87
CA ALA A 527 17.05 7.02 -11.93
C ALA A 527 16.34 5.75 -11.42
N GLY A 528 16.96 5.00 -10.50
CA GLY A 528 16.37 3.78 -9.94
C GLY A 528 15.08 4.04 -9.15
N ALA A 529 15.06 5.13 -8.38
CA ALA A 529 13.88 5.55 -7.65
C ALA A 529 12.79 6.12 -8.57
N TRP A 530 13.16 6.83 -9.64
CA TRP A 530 12.22 7.25 -10.67
C TRP A 530 11.55 6.05 -11.34
N VAL A 531 12.30 5.01 -11.75
CA VAL A 531 11.69 3.81 -12.35
C VAL A 531 10.71 3.15 -11.37
N SER A 532 11.09 3.04 -10.09
CA SER A 532 10.22 2.47 -9.05
C SER A 532 8.96 3.32 -8.83
N GLY A 533 9.12 4.64 -8.77
CA GLY A 533 8.01 5.59 -8.65
C GLY A 533 7.10 5.62 -9.89
N ALA A 534 7.67 5.55 -11.09
CA ALA A 534 6.93 5.56 -12.35
C ALA A 534 6.13 4.27 -12.55
N LEU A 535 6.68 3.11 -12.17
CA LEU A 535 5.95 1.84 -12.12
C LEU A 535 4.75 1.95 -11.17
N ALA A 536 4.94 2.49 -9.96
CA ALA A 536 3.87 2.67 -8.98
C ALA A 536 2.83 3.70 -9.44
N THR A 537 3.24 4.81 -10.06
CA THR A 537 2.33 5.79 -10.68
C THR A 537 1.52 5.16 -11.80
N ALA A 538 2.13 4.36 -12.68
CA ALA A 538 1.41 3.67 -13.75
C ALA A 538 0.39 2.67 -13.16
N GLY A 539 0.78 1.86 -12.16
CA GLY A 539 -0.14 0.96 -11.46
C GLY A 539 -1.29 1.69 -10.76
N GLY A 540 -1.01 2.84 -10.12
CA GLY A 540 -2.04 3.70 -9.55
C GLY A 540 -2.96 4.31 -10.60
N ALA A 541 -2.43 4.73 -11.75
CA ALA A 541 -3.20 5.30 -12.85
C ALA A 541 -4.13 4.27 -13.52
N TRP A 542 -3.70 3.02 -13.67
CA TRP A 542 -4.58 1.93 -14.13
C TRP A 542 -5.77 1.70 -13.20
N ASN A 543 -5.54 1.73 -11.89
CA ASN A 543 -6.61 1.61 -10.91
C ASN A 543 -7.51 2.86 -10.90
N ALA A 544 -6.91 4.05 -11.02
CA ALA A 544 -7.63 5.31 -11.05
C ALA A 544 -8.47 5.49 -12.32
N SER A 545 -8.09 4.88 -13.45
CA SER A 545 -8.83 5.03 -14.72
C SER A 545 -10.27 4.53 -14.60
N VAL A 546 -10.53 3.46 -13.84
CA VAL A 546 -11.89 2.93 -13.62
C VAL A 546 -12.83 3.99 -13.03
N VAL A 547 -12.33 4.81 -12.09
CA VAL A 547 -13.11 5.86 -11.39
C VAL A 547 -12.99 7.22 -12.08
N ALA A 548 -11.97 7.42 -12.92
CA ALA A 548 -11.74 8.66 -13.66
C ALA A 548 -12.43 8.68 -15.03
N GLU A 549 -12.66 7.51 -15.64
CA GLU A 549 -13.35 7.37 -16.92
C GLU A 549 -14.87 7.33 -16.77
N VAL A 550 -15.38 7.09 -15.56
CA VAL A 550 -16.80 7.21 -15.20
C VAL A 550 -16.92 7.88 -13.85
N VAL A 551 -17.54 9.07 -13.82
CA VAL A 551 -17.77 9.83 -12.60
C VAL A 551 -19.27 10.03 -12.40
N GLY A 552 -19.73 9.77 -11.18
CA GLY A 552 -21.15 9.84 -10.82
C GLY A 552 -21.88 8.50 -10.98
N THR A 553 -23.16 8.50 -10.65
CA THR A 553 -24.01 7.31 -10.61
C THR A 553 -25.40 7.64 -11.15
N GLY A 554 -26.06 6.64 -11.74
CA GLY A 554 -27.41 6.81 -12.30
C GLY A 554 -27.46 7.77 -13.51
N ALA A 555 -28.50 8.61 -13.56
CA ALA A 555 -28.79 9.49 -14.71
C ALA A 555 -27.76 10.62 -14.90
N ASN A 556 -26.99 10.96 -13.85
CA ASN A 556 -26.00 12.03 -13.89
C ASN A 556 -24.57 11.51 -14.11
N ALA A 557 -24.39 10.22 -14.39
CA ALA A 557 -23.09 9.65 -14.63
C ALA A 557 -22.50 10.20 -15.94
N VAL A 558 -21.28 10.74 -15.85
CA VAL A 558 -20.51 11.18 -17.00
C VAL A 558 -19.44 10.14 -17.28
N SER A 559 -19.41 9.63 -18.51
CA SER A 559 -18.44 8.61 -18.94
C SER A 559 -17.63 9.06 -20.15
N THR A 560 -16.44 8.48 -20.31
CA THR A 560 -15.63 8.60 -21.53
C THR A 560 -15.24 7.23 -22.06
N LEU A 561 -14.78 7.18 -23.31
CA LEU A 561 -14.27 5.95 -23.94
C LEU A 561 -13.05 5.45 -23.17
N GLY A 562 -13.09 4.20 -22.70
CA GLY A 562 -11.96 3.54 -22.08
C GLY A 562 -12.33 2.19 -21.48
N LEU A 563 -11.31 1.43 -21.09
CA LEU A 563 -11.48 0.12 -20.48
C LEU A 563 -12.07 0.20 -19.08
N GLY A 564 -11.77 1.29 -18.35
CA GLY A 564 -12.32 1.54 -17.03
C GLY A 564 -13.83 1.75 -17.06
N SER A 565 -14.33 2.53 -18.03
CA SER A 565 -15.77 2.72 -18.20
C SER A 565 -16.50 1.45 -18.63
N TYR A 566 -15.87 0.64 -19.48
CA TYR A 566 -16.38 -0.68 -19.85
C TYR A 566 -16.50 -1.63 -18.65
N ILE A 567 -15.46 -1.75 -17.82
CA ILE A 567 -15.50 -2.57 -16.60
C ILE A 567 -16.55 -2.06 -15.62
N ALA A 568 -16.64 -0.75 -15.41
CA ALA A 568 -17.60 -0.14 -14.49
C ALA A 568 -19.05 -0.38 -14.93
N ALA A 569 -19.34 -0.22 -16.23
CA ALA A 569 -20.66 -0.48 -16.79
C ALA A 569 -21.06 -1.95 -16.62
N ALA A 570 -20.19 -2.88 -17.03
CA ALA A 570 -20.44 -4.32 -16.92
C ALA A 570 -20.62 -4.78 -15.46
N THR A 571 -19.84 -4.22 -14.53
CA THR A 571 -19.97 -4.51 -13.10
C THR A 571 -21.32 -4.03 -12.55
N THR A 572 -21.75 -2.85 -12.96
CA THR A 572 -23.02 -2.25 -12.53
C THR A 572 -24.21 -3.06 -13.04
N THR A 573 -24.19 -3.50 -14.31
CA THR A 573 -25.28 -4.29 -14.91
C THR A 573 -25.27 -5.76 -14.52
N GLY A 574 -24.17 -6.26 -13.94
CA GLY A 574 -24.02 -7.69 -13.61
C GLY A 574 -23.58 -8.57 -14.77
N ASP A 575 -23.04 -7.96 -15.83
CA ASP A 575 -22.48 -8.69 -16.95
C ASP A 575 -21.09 -9.22 -16.58
N ALA A 576 -21.08 -10.41 -15.97
CA ALA A 576 -19.86 -11.05 -15.51
C ALA A 576 -18.88 -11.35 -16.65
N VAL A 577 -19.38 -11.62 -17.86
CA VAL A 577 -18.55 -11.96 -19.02
C VAL A 577 -17.80 -10.72 -19.49
N HIS A 578 -18.50 -9.61 -19.71
CA HIS A 578 -17.89 -8.35 -20.13
C HIS A 578 -16.97 -7.78 -19.04
N ALA A 579 -17.37 -7.85 -17.77
CA ALA A 579 -16.52 -7.43 -16.66
C ALA A 579 -15.22 -8.25 -16.62
N ALA A 580 -15.30 -9.57 -16.75
CA ALA A 580 -14.12 -10.44 -16.78
C ALA A 580 -13.23 -10.20 -18.00
N ALA A 581 -13.81 -10.01 -19.19
CA ALA A 581 -13.05 -9.70 -20.40
C ALA A 581 -12.28 -8.38 -20.25
N GLY A 582 -12.92 -7.34 -19.73
CA GLY A 582 -12.28 -6.05 -19.49
C GLY A 582 -11.14 -6.14 -18.46
N ILE A 583 -11.38 -6.83 -17.33
CA ILE A 583 -10.36 -7.04 -16.29
C ILE A 583 -9.17 -7.83 -16.86
N ALA A 584 -9.42 -8.82 -17.70
CA ALA A 584 -8.36 -9.62 -18.29
C ALA A 584 -7.53 -8.85 -19.31
N VAL A 585 -8.14 -8.05 -20.17
CA VAL A 585 -7.41 -7.15 -21.07
C VAL A 585 -6.56 -6.17 -20.25
N MET A 586 -7.10 -5.61 -19.17
CA MET A 586 -6.35 -4.73 -18.27
C MET A 586 -5.13 -5.45 -17.69
N CYS A 587 -5.33 -6.63 -17.10
CA CYS A 587 -4.24 -7.43 -16.52
C CYS A 587 -3.19 -7.80 -17.57
N ALA A 588 -3.61 -8.21 -18.78
CA ALA A 588 -2.70 -8.54 -19.87
C ALA A 588 -1.85 -7.32 -20.26
N LEU A 589 -2.45 -6.15 -20.45
CA LEU A 589 -1.73 -4.91 -20.77
C LEU A 589 -0.75 -4.52 -19.66
N VAL A 590 -1.15 -4.60 -18.39
CA VAL A 590 -0.25 -4.27 -17.27
C VAL A 590 0.92 -5.25 -17.19
N VAL A 591 0.67 -6.56 -17.30
CA VAL A 591 1.72 -7.59 -17.27
C VAL A 591 2.68 -7.42 -18.44
N LEU A 592 2.16 -7.21 -19.66
CA LEU A 592 2.98 -6.93 -20.84
C LEU A 592 3.85 -5.69 -20.63
N THR A 593 3.28 -4.61 -20.10
CA THR A 593 4.04 -3.38 -19.79
C THR A 593 5.12 -3.64 -18.74
N ASN A 594 4.81 -4.42 -17.70
CA ASN A 594 5.79 -4.79 -16.67
C ASN A 594 6.96 -5.58 -17.24
N VAL A 595 6.69 -6.53 -18.13
CA VAL A 595 7.74 -7.36 -18.74
C VAL A 595 8.53 -6.61 -19.81
N LEU A 596 7.86 -5.83 -20.64
CA LEU A 596 8.45 -5.19 -21.82
C LEU A 596 9.08 -3.82 -21.52
N VAL A 597 8.58 -3.11 -20.51
CA VAL A 597 9.02 -1.73 -20.20
C VAL A 597 9.67 -1.67 -18.82
N TRP A 598 8.94 -2.04 -17.76
CA TRP A 598 9.38 -1.77 -16.40
C TRP A 598 10.58 -2.63 -15.96
N LYS A 599 10.54 -3.95 -16.14
CA LYS A 599 11.66 -4.84 -15.80
C LYS A 599 12.96 -4.47 -16.53
N PRO A 600 12.96 -4.20 -17.85
CA PRO A 600 14.15 -3.70 -18.54
C PRO A 600 14.68 -2.38 -17.97
N LEU A 601 13.82 -1.41 -17.67
CA LEU A 601 14.22 -0.13 -17.09
C LEU A 601 14.81 -0.29 -15.68
N GLN A 602 14.23 -1.15 -14.84
CA GLN A 602 14.76 -1.45 -13.50
C GLN A 602 16.15 -2.07 -13.59
N ASN A 603 16.34 -3.04 -14.50
CA ASN A 603 17.63 -3.68 -14.73
C ASN A 603 18.68 -2.69 -15.25
N LEU A 604 18.27 -1.77 -16.15
CA LEU A 604 19.15 -0.73 -16.67
C LEU A 604 19.59 0.22 -15.54
N ALA A 605 18.64 0.65 -14.70
CA ALA A 605 18.93 1.53 -13.58
C ALA A 605 19.87 0.87 -12.56
N ALA A 606 19.63 -0.41 -12.23
CA ALA A 606 20.46 -1.18 -11.32
C ALA A 606 21.89 -1.42 -11.85
N ARG A 607 22.07 -1.56 -13.17
CA ARG A 607 23.41 -1.78 -13.77
C ARG A 607 24.21 -0.50 -13.98
N ARG A 608 23.54 0.57 -14.40
CA ARG A 608 24.22 1.80 -14.87
C ARG A 608 24.35 2.86 -13.78
N PHE A 609 23.47 2.84 -12.78
CA PHE A 609 23.34 3.91 -11.80
C PHE A 609 23.38 3.42 -10.35
N ALA A 610 23.73 2.16 -10.09
CA ALA A 610 24.03 1.72 -8.74
C ALA A 610 25.29 2.45 -8.25
N LEU A 611 25.16 3.15 -7.12
CA LEU A 611 26.27 3.84 -6.44
C LEU A 611 27.13 2.86 -5.61
N ASN A 612 27.14 1.57 -5.95
CA ASN A 612 27.86 0.50 -5.25
C ASN A 612 29.03 -0.03 -6.06
#